data_AF-A0A9P0N9Z6-F1
#
_entry.id   AF-A0A9P0N9Z6-F1
#
_cell.length_a   1.000
_cell.length_b   1.000
_cell.length_c   1.000
_cell.angle_alpha   90.00
_cell.angle_beta   90.00
_cell.angle_gamma   90.00
#
_symmetry.space_group_name_H-M   'P 1'
#
loop_
_entity.id
_entity.type
_entity.pdbx_description
1 polymer ?
#
loop_
_entity_poly.entity_id
_entity_poly.type
_entity_poly.pdbx_seq_one_letter_code
_entity_poly.pdbx_strand_id
1 'polypeptide(L)'
;MVDVVLYSLDKHFIVSDRWLVSLLNFIWEAIIWNPAYRERFVGNDGIYKLLDIITMTRPAVQCIALAVVCDIARAGDAVGQLVSWRANLGASNANPNVVQRGATIASLLASVFREGCRSLGVKLDGNGVIQELNHPIMSEDVRNELENTDEYYAVNHSPLLCFGAEDMAGSCMSKAFAILHMLSEDLNDRVELADEAYNLYKNINLTLEDEVILVLCSHYLTLKLNEVWMETKVQCVKMFEPDCVVVDDFLNVGK
;
A
#
# COMPACT_ATOMS: atom_id res chain seq x y z
N MET A 1 24.38 -1.72 8.57
CA MET A 1 23.37 -1.47 9.62
C MET A 1 22.08 -2.20 9.32
N VAL A 2 21.52 -2.08 8.09
CA VAL A 2 20.37 -2.88 7.64
C VAL A 2 20.61 -4.39 7.78
N ASP A 3 21.81 -4.89 7.43
CA ASP A 3 22.14 -6.32 7.58
C ASP A 3 22.14 -6.81 9.03
N VAL A 4 22.54 -5.93 9.97
CA VAL A 4 22.52 -6.24 11.41
C VAL A 4 21.07 -6.33 11.89
N VAL A 5 20.21 -5.42 11.44
CA VAL A 5 18.78 -5.44 11.72
C VAL A 5 18.13 -6.72 11.18
N LEU A 6 18.38 -7.07 9.92
CA LEU A 6 17.84 -8.28 9.30
C LEU A 6 18.33 -9.54 10.03
N TYR A 7 19.61 -9.60 10.40
CA TYR A 7 20.14 -10.69 11.22
C TYR A 7 19.42 -10.78 12.56
N SER A 8 19.18 -9.65 13.22
CA SER A 8 18.45 -9.62 14.49
C SER A 8 17.01 -10.08 14.34
N LEU A 9 16.30 -9.65 13.29
CA LEU A 9 14.93 -10.08 12.99
C LEU A 9 14.87 -11.58 12.68
N ASP A 10 15.81 -12.11 11.89
CA ASP A 10 15.88 -13.55 11.53
C ASP A 10 16.14 -14.44 12.74
N LYS A 11 16.99 -13.98 13.67
CA LYS A 11 17.29 -14.71 14.91
C LYS A 11 16.29 -14.45 16.03
N HIS A 12 15.16 -13.81 15.73
CA HIS A 12 14.11 -13.45 16.69
C HIS A 12 14.62 -12.64 17.89
N PHE A 13 15.69 -11.86 17.72
CA PHE A 13 16.07 -10.86 18.70
C PHE A 13 15.06 -9.70 18.65
N ILE A 14 14.71 -9.16 19.81
CA ILE A 14 13.77 -8.03 19.90
C ILE A 14 14.46 -6.78 19.31
N VAL A 15 14.01 -6.35 18.14
CA VAL A 15 14.35 -5.05 17.56
C VAL A 15 13.20 -4.09 17.83
N SER A 16 13.51 -2.91 18.37
CA SER A 16 12.50 -1.90 18.66
C SER A 16 11.99 -1.24 17.37
N ASP A 17 10.66 -1.15 17.23
CA ASP A 17 10.01 -0.45 16.11
C ASP A 17 10.52 0.99 15.97
N ARG A 18 10.81 1.69 17.08
CA ARG A 18 11.36 3.05 17.06
C ARG A 18 12.72 3.12 16.37
N TRP A 19 13.56 2.11 16.58
CA TRP A 19 14.87 2.03 15.94
C TRP A 19 14.76 1.75 14.45
N LEU A 20 13.83 0.87 14.06
CA LEU A 20 13.54 0.61 12.65
C LEU A 20 13.02 1.85 11.94
N VAL A 21 12.08 2.57 12.56
CA VAL A 21 11.57 3.85 12.04
C VAL A 21 12.70 4.87 11.88
N SER A 22 13.58 4.98 12.87
CA SER A 22 14.71 5.91 12.83
C SER A 22 15.70 5.57 11.71
N LEU A 23 15.96 4.27 11.50
CA LEU A 23 16.81 3.78 10.43
C LEU A 23 16.18 4.04 9.06
N LEU A 24 14.90 3.73 8.88
CA LEU A 24 14.19 3.97 7.62
C LEU A 24 14.11 5.46 7.29
N ASN A 25 13.87 6.31 8.29
CA ASN A 25 13.91 7.76 8.13
C ASN A 25 15.31 8.24 7.70
N PHE A 26 16.38 7.70 8.30
CA PHE A 26 17.73 8.00 7.86
C PHE A 26 17.99 7.58 6.40
N ILE A 27 17.54 6.39 6.00
CA ILE A 27 17.64 5.92 4.62
C ILE A 27 16.90 6.89 3.69
N TRP A 28 15.68 7.29 4.06
CA TRP A 28 14.88 8.21 3.29
C TRP A 28 15.57 9.57 3.10
N GLU A 29 15.95 10.23 4.19
CA GLU A 29 16.57 11.55 4.16
C GLU A 29 17.96 11.56 3.51
N ALA A 30 18.82 10.62 3.88
CA ALA A 30 20.23 10.67 3.51
C ALA A 30 20.55 9.91 2.22
N ILE A 31 19.80 8.86 1.89
CA ILE A 31 20.12 7.96 0.77
C ILE A 31 19.22 8.24 -0.43
N ILE A 32 17.89 8.27 -0.25
CA ILE A 32 16.95 8.32 -1.38
C ILE A 32 17.12 9.61 -2.19
N TRP A 33 17.25 10.76 -1.51
CA TRP A 33 17.37 12.07 -2.15
C TRP A 33 18.71 12.31 -2.86
N ASN A 34 19.73 11.47 -2.63
CA ASN A 34 21.03 11.58 -3.30
C ASN A 34 21.22 10.46 -4.34
N PRO A 35 21.27 10.78 -5.65
CA PRO A 35 21.38 9.76 -6.70
C PRO A 35 22.57 8.81 -6.54
N ALA A 36 23.76 9.32 -6.16
CA ALA A 36 24.95 8.50 -6.01
C ALA A 36 24.85 7.54 -4.82
N TYR A 37 24.19 7.96 -3.74
CA TYR A 37 23.97 7.08 -2.58
C TYR A 37 22.85 6.10 -2.83
N ARG A 38 21.79 6.50 -3.52
CA ARG A 38 20.71 5.62 -3.94
C ARG A 38 21.21 4.52 -4.87
N GLU A 39 22.01 4.84 -5.88
CA GLU A 39 22.62 3.85 -6.79
C GLU A 39 23.49 2.86 -6.01
N ARG A 40 24.33 3.34 -5.08
CA ARG A 40 25.11 2.46 -4.19
C ARG A 40 24.24 1.61 -3.29
N PHE A 41 23.13 2.14 -2.78
CA PHE A 41 22.22 1.41 -1.91
C PHE A 41 21.53 0.29 -2.68
N VAL A 42 21.00 0.58 -3.86
CA VAL A 42 20.43 -0.42 -4.77
C VAL A 42 21.50 -1.45 -5.14
N GLY A 43 22.69 -1.02 -5.56
CA GLY A 43 23.80 -1.92 -5.90
C GLY A 43 24.28 -2.82 -4.75
N ASN A 44 23.90 -2.52 -3.50
CA ASN A 44 24.17 -3.35 -2.32
C ASN A 44 22.90 -4.06 -1.80
N ASP A 45 22.04 -4.49 -2.72
CA ASP A 45 20.81 -5.26 -2.44
C ASP A 45 19.80 -4.52 -1.53
N GLY A 46 19.83 -3.18 -1.56
CA GLY A 46 19.03 -2.35 -0.68
C GLY A 46 17.52 -2.60 -0.78
N ILE A 47 17.00 -2.89 -1.98
CA ILE A 47 15.57 -3.15 -2.18
C ILE A 47 15.18 -4.50 -1.59
N TYR A 48 15.96 -5.56 -1.86
CA TYR A 48 15.71 -6.88 -1.27
C TYR A 48 15.65 -6.80 0.25
N LYS A 49 16.57 -6.05 0.86
CA LYS A 49 16.62 -5.85 2.31
C LYS A 49 15.41 -5.10 2.86
N LEU A 50 14.89 -4.10 2.14
CA LEU A 50 13.67 -3.39 2.52
C LEU A 50 12.44 -4.29 2.40
N LEU A 51 12.34 -5.09 1.34
CA LEU A 51 11.26 -6.07 1.18
C LEU A 51 11.29 -7.12 2.30
N ASP A 52 12.46 -7.62 2.67
CA ASP A 52 12.61 -8.52 3.80
C ASP A 52 12.19 -7.85 5.12
N ILE A 53 12.54 -6.58 5.36
CA ILE A 53 12.03 -5.82 6.53
C ILE A 53 10.50 -5.76 6.53
N ILE A 54 9.86 -5.51 5.39
CA ILE A 54 8.39 -5.46 5.30
C ILE A 54 7.79 -6.80 5.74
N THR A 55 8.37 -7.92 5.33
CA THR A 55 7.85 -9.26 5.70
C THR A 55 8.00 -9.60 7.19
N MET A 56 8.95 -8.98 7.89
CA MET A 56 9.36 -9.37 9.24
C MET A 56 8.93 -8.38 10.33
N THR A 57 8.23 -7.29 9.98
CA THR A 57 7.90 -6.20 10.89
C THR A 57 6.41 -5.92 10.99
N ARG A 58 6.02 -5.02 11.90
CA ARG A 58 4.62 -4.63 12.16
C ARG A 58 4.13 -3.54 11.20
N PRO A 59 2.81 -3.36 11.04
CA PRO A 59 2.22 -2.43 10.07
C PRO A 59 2.82 -1.01 10.06
N ALA A 60 3.12 -0.42 11.22
CA ALA A 60 3.72 0.91 11.30
C ALA A 60 5.10 0.99 10.61
N VAL A 61 5.95 -0.02 10.79
CA VAL A 61 7.27 -0.10 10.17
C VAL A 61 7.12 -0.48 8.69
N GLN A 62 6.22 -1.42 8.39
CA GLN A 62 5.90 -1.82 7.01
C GLN A 62 5.50 -0.63 6.15
N CYS A 63 4.63 0.25 6.67
CA CYS A 63 4.16 1.43 5.94
C CYS A 63 5.32 2.34 5.51
N ILE A 64 6.25 2.61 6.43
CA ILE A 64 7.41 3.46 6.15
C ILE A 64 8.38 2.76 5.19
N ALA A 65 8.64 1.47 5.39
CA ALA A 65 9.51 0.70 4.49
C ALA A 65 8.92 0.64 3.06
N LEU A 66 7.61 0.45 2.92
CA LEU A 66 6.92 0.50 1.64
C LEU A 66 6.99 1.89 1.00
N ALA A 67 6.88 2.97 1.78
CA ALA A 67 7.04 4.34 1.26
C ALA A 67 8.45 4.58 0.73
N VAL A 68 9.48 4.15 1.46
CA VAL A 68 10.88 4.18 1.03
C VAL A 68 11.06 3.40 -0.28
N VAL A 69 10.46 2.21 -0.39
CA VAL A 69 10.48 1.43 -1.63
C VAL A 69 9.79 2.16 -2.78
N CYS A 70 8.65 2.82 -2.53
CA CYS A 70 7.94 3.60 -3.54
C CYS A 70 8.84 4.68 -4.14
N ASP A 71 9.53 5.45 -3.29
CA ASP A 71 10.36 6.56 -3.74
C ASP A 71 11.58 6.09 -4.55
N ILE A 72 12.20 4.96 -4.15
CA ILE A 72 13.32 4.39 -4.91
C ILE A 72 12.83 3.77 -6.24
N ALA A 73 11.66 3.12 -6.23
CA ALA A 73 11.02 2.59 -7.43
C ALA A 73 10.69 3.68 -8.44
N ARG A 74 10.18 4.82 -7.96
CA ARG A 74 9.87 5.99 -8.78
C ARG A 74 11.11 6.61 -9.44
N ALA A 75 12.28 6.52 -8.81
CA ALA A 75 13.55 6.88 -9.45
C ALA A 75 13.96 5.90 -10.58
N GLY A 76 13.31 4.74 -10.66
CA GLY A 76 13.50 3.72 -11.69
C GLY A 76 14.65 2.74 -11.44
N ASP A 77 15.43 2.97 -10.37
CA ASP A 77 16.62 2.17 -10.04
C ASP A 77 16.25 0.82 -9.39
N ALA A 78 15.05 0.70 -8.82
CA ALA A 78 14.65 -0.49 -8.05
C ALA A 78 14.03 -1.64 -8.88
N VAL A 79 13.62 -1.40 -10.13
CA VAL A 79 12.71 -2.31 -10.86
C VAL A 79 13.26 -3.73 -10.95
N GLY A 80 14.54 -3.86 -11.32
CA GLY A 80 15.18 -5.18 -11.44
C GLY A 80 15.11 -5.99 -10.15
N GLN A 81 15.36 -5.37 -8.99
CA GLN A 81 15.27 -6.05 -7.69
C GLN A 81 13.82 -6.28 -7.22
N LEU A 82 12.87 -5.42 -7.60
CA LEU A 82 11.46 -5.63 -7.26
C LEU A 82 10.91 -6.89 -7.94
N VAL A 83 11.14 -7.04 -9.24
CA VAL A 83 10.56 -8.14 -10.02
C VAL A 83 11.24 -9.49 -9.75
N SER A 84 12.53 -9.47 -9.40
CA SER A 84 13.31 -10.68 -9.09
C SER A 84 13.23 -11.10 -7.62
N TRP A 85 12.72 -10.24 -6.72
CA TRP A 85 12.70 -10.55 -5.29
C TRP A 85 11.91 -11.81 -4.99
N ARG A 86 12.42 -12.59 -4.04
CA ARG A 86 11.80 -13.79 -3.51
C ARG A 86 11.95 -13.84 -2.01
N ALA A 87 10.84 -14.02 -1.30
CA ALA A 87 10.85 -14.12 0.15
C ALA A 87 11.77 -15.25 0.62
N ASN A 88 12.72 -14.89 1.48
CA ASN A 88 13.67 -15.83 2.06
C ASN A 88 13.00 -16.68 3.18
N LEU A 89 13.71 -17.68 3.70
CA LEU A 89 13.16 -18.58 4.72
C LEU A 89 12.82 -17.85 6.05
N GLY A 90 13.65 -16.87 6.43
CA GLY A 90 13.44 -16.06 7.63
C GLY A 90 12.20 -15.19 7.54
N ALA A 91 11.97 -14.55 6.39
CA ALA A 91 10.78 -13.79 6.04
C ALA A 91 9.51 -14.66 6.18
N SER A 92 9.54 -15.88 5.64
CA SER A 92 8.40 -16.80 5.73
C SER A 92 8.11 -17.33 7.13
N ASN A 93 9.12 -17.38 8.00
CA ASN A 93 8.97 -17.86 9.38
C ASN A 93 8.54 -16.76 10.35
N ALA A 94 8.94 -15.51 10.11
CA ALA A 94 8.65 -14.38 10.98
C ALA A 94 7.15 -14.05 10.99
N ASN A 95 6.51 -14.07 9.82
CA ASN A 95 5.10 -13.79 9.70
C ASN A 95 4.48 -14.65 8.57
N PRO A 96 4.14 -15.91 8.84
CA PRO A 96 3.69 -16.86 7.81
C PRO A 96 2.38 -16.45 7.14
N ASN A 97 1.60 -15.58 7.80
CA ASN A 97 0.38 -14.99 7.23
C ASN A 97 0.68 -13.91 6.18
N VAL A 98 1.90 -13.35 6.17
CA VAL A 98 2.29 -12.28 5.26
C VAL A 98 2.86 -12.86 3.97
N VAL A 99 3.87 -13.74 4.04
CA VAL A 99 4.46 -14.36 2.85
C VAL A 99 4.92 -15.79 3.12
N GLN A 100 4.79 -16.64 2.10
CA GLN A 100 5.43 -17.95 2.07
C GLN A 100 6.83 -17.88 1.47
N ARG A 101 7.63 -18.93 1.69
CA ARG A 101 8.96 -19.03 1.07
C ARG A 101 8.83 -18.94 -0.46
N GLY A 102 9.63 -18.09 -1.08
CA GLY A 102 9.59 -17.88 -2.53
C GLY A 102 8.41 -17.02 -3.01
N ALA A 103 7.65 -16.40 -2.09
CA ALA A 103 6.68 -15.39 -2.44
C ALA A 103 7.34 -14.25 -3.22
N THR A 104 6.56 -13.66 -4.11
CA THR A 104 6.99 -12.65 -5.07
C THR A 104 6.54 -11.28 -4.59
N ILE A 105 6.98 -10.22 -5.28
CA ILE A 105 6.48 -8.87 -4.97
C ILE A 105 4.95 -8.80 -5.10
N ALA A 106 4.36 -9.45 -6.10
CA ALA A 106 2.91 -9.47 -6.29
C ALA A 106 2.18 -10.10 -5.08
N SER A 107 2.62 -11.27 -4.60
CA SER A 107 2.05 -11.89 -3.40
C SER A 107 2.26 -11.06 -2.14
N LEU A 108 3.41 -10.39 -1.99
CA LEU A 108 3.65 -9.48 -0.88
C LEU A 108 2.67 -8.30 -0.90
N LEU A 109 2.49 -7.66 -2.05
CA LEU A 109 1.55 -6.54 -2.21
C LEU A 109 0.11 -6.98 -1.94
N ALA A 110 -0.30 -8.15 -2.47
CA ALA A 110 -1.62 -8.72 -2.20
C ALA A 110 -1.83 -8.93 -0.70
N SER A 111 -0.85 -9.51 -0.02
CA SER A 111 -0.93 -9.80 1.41
C SER A 111 -0.99 -8.53 2.28
N VAL A 112 -0.12 -7.56 1.99
CA VAL A 112 -0.13 -6.25 2.67
C VAL A 112 -1.46 -5.55 2.48
N PHE A 113 -2.01 -5.56 1.27
CA PHE A 113 -3.28 -4.93 0.96
C PHE A 113 -4.45 -5.63 1.68
N ARG A 114 -4.48 -6.97 1.65
CA ARG A 114 -5.47 -7.80 2.36
C ARG A 114 -5.47 -7.54 3.85
N GLU A 115 -4.29 -7.46 4.48
CA GLU A 115 -4.18 -7.17 5.91
C GLU A 115 -4.60 -5.73 6.23
N GLY A 116 -4.33 -4.78 5.33
CA GLY A 116 -4.86 -3.43 5.40
C GLY A 116 -6.40 -3.42 5.42
N CYS A 117 -7.05 -4.11 4.47
CA CYS A 117 -8.51 -4.25 4.44
C CYS A 117 -9.06 -4.82 5.77
N ARG A 118 -8.46 -5.88 6.29
CA ARG A 118 -8.86 -6.50 7.56
C ARG A 118 -8.72 -5.54 8.73
N SER A 119 -7.63 -4.78 8.78
CA SER A 119 -7.35 -3.80 9.84
C SER A 119 -8.38 -2.66 9.85
N LEU A 120 -8.94 -2.31 8.68
CA LEU A 120 -9.98 -1.29 8.54
C LEU A 120 -11.40 -1.82 8.75
N GLY A 121 -11.58 -3.13 9.03
CA GLY A 121 -12.89 -3.75 9.20
C GLY A 121 -13.63 -4.06 7.89
N VAL A 122 -12.93 -4.05 6.74
CA VAL A 122 -13.54 -4.34 5.43
C VAL A 122 -13.97 -5.81 5.37
N LYS A 123 -15.24 -6.05 5.00
CA LYS A 123 -15.82 -7.39 4.88
C LYS A 123 -15.40 -8.05 3.57
N LEU A 124 -14.48 -9.01 3.67
CA LEU A 124 -14.02 -9.86 2.57
C LEU A 124 -14.54 -11.29 2.77
N ASP A 125 -14.86 -12.01 1.69
CA ASP A 125 -15.11 -13.45 1.76
C ASP A 125 -13.80 -14.27 1.80
N GLY A 126 -13.93 -15.60 1.79
CA GLY A 126 -12.80 -16.52 1.79
C GLY A 126 -11.87 -16.40 0.57
N ASN A 127 -12.33 -15.80 -0.53
CA ASN A 127 -11.54 -15.59 -1.74
C ASN A 127 -10.98 -14.16 -1.83
N GLY A 128 -11.25 -13.29 -0.85
CA GLY A 128 -10.84 -11.88 -0.87
C GLY A 128 -11.80 -10.94 -1.61
N VAL A 129 -13.02 -11.38 -1.93
CA VAL A 129 -14.04 -10.56 -2.61
C VAL A 129 -14.76 -9.69 -1.60
N ILE A 130 -14.91 -8.39 -1.91
CA ILE A 130 -15.68 -7.43 -1.10
C ILE A 130 -17.15 -7.84 -1.02
N GLN A 131 -17.69 -7.85 0.19
CA GLN A 131 -19.10 -8.18 0.45
C GLN A 131 -20.01 -6.95 0.54
N GLU A 132 -19.44 -5.76 0.77
CA GLU A 132 -20.19 -4.51 0.96
C GLU A 132 -19.81 -3.49 -0.11
N LEU A 133 -20.70 -3.27 -1.09
CA LEU A 133 -20.41 -2.44 -2.26
C LEU A 133 -20.65 -0.94 -2.07
N ASN A 134 -21.44 -0.56 -1.06
CA ASN A 134 -21.72 0.86 -0.81
C ASN A 134 -20.47 1.61 -0.29
N HIS A 135 -19.65 0.92 0.51
CA HIS A 135 -18.47 1.48 1.17
C HIS A 135 -17.32 0.46 1.10
N PRO A 136 -16.77 0.21 -0.11
CA PRO A 136 -15.98 -1.00 -0.38
C PRO A 136 -14.68 -1.11 0.40
N ILE A 137 -13.98 0.01 0.64
CA ILE A 137 -12.72 0.04 1.40
C ILE A 137 -12.72 1.10 2.53
N MET A 138 -13.89 1.68 2.82
CA MET A 138 -14.03 2.71 3.83
C MET A 138 -14.00 2.06 5.20
N SER A 139 -13.15 2.59 6.08
CA SER A 139 -12.99 2.06 7.43
C SER A 139 -14.28 2.18 8.24
N GLU A 140 -14.46 1.26 9.18
CA GLU A 140 -15.61 1.28 10.09
C GLU A 140 -15.66 2.57 10.92
N ASP A 141 -14.49 3.08 11.35
CA ASP A 141 -14.37 4.32 12.10
C ASP A 141 -14.87 5.53 11.27
N VAL A 142 -14.39 5.69 10.04
CA VAL A 142 -14.80 6.80 9.15
C VAL A 142 -16.29 6.71 8.81
N ARG A 143 -16.81 5.50 8.61
CA ARG A 143 -18.25 5.29 8.36
C ARG A 143 -19.10 5.75 9.55
N ASN A 144 -18.70 5.36 10.76
CA ASN A 144 -19.38 5.78 11.98
C ASN A 144 -19.31 7.30 12.16
N GLU A 145 -18.18 7.94 11.87
CA GLU A 145 -18.04 9.39 11.95
C GLU A 145 -18.92 10.11 10.92
N LEU A 146 -18.99 9.61 9.68
CA LEU A 146 -19.85 10.18 8.64
C LEU A 146 -21.33 10.04 8.96
N GLU A 147 -21.77 8.89 9.48
CA GLU A 147 -23.17 8.68 9.89
C GLU A 147 -23.59 9.59 11.05
N ASN A 148 -22.65 9.92 11.94
CA ASN A 148 -22.89 10.81 13.09
C ASN A 148 -22.68 12.31 12.75
N THR A 149 -22.31 12.64 11.51
CA THR A 149 -22.12 14.02 11.08
C THR A 149 -23.49 14.65 10.75
N ASP A 150 -24.10 15.30 11.76
CA ASP A 150 -25.37 16.04 11.59
C ASP A 150 -25.20 17.31 10.74
N GLU A 151 -26.28 17.76 10.07
CA GLU A 151 -26.34 19.04 9.33
C GLU A 151 -25.84 20.25 10.17
N TYR A 152 -26.03 20.20 11.49
CA TYR A 152 -25.57 21.24 12.41
C TYR A 152 -24.05 21.29 12.57
N TYR A 153 -23.36 20.14 12.46
CA TYR A 153 -21.91 20.05 12.47
C TYR A 153 -21.29 20.53 11.15
N ALA A 154 -21.91 20.17 10.02
CA ALA A 154 -21.46 20.55 8.68
C ALA A 154 -21.54 22.08 8.42
N VAL A 155 -22.50 22.78 9.04
CA VAL A 155 -22.68 24.24 8.86
C VAL A 155 -21.69 25.07 9.71
N ASN A 156 -21.22 24.54 10.84
CA ASN A 156 -20.51 25.33 11.86
C ASN A 156 -19.01 25.02 11.99
N HIS A 157 -18.49 23.95 11.37
CA HIS A 157 -17.06 23.63 11.40
C HIS A 157 -16.32 24.12 10.15
N SER A 158 -15.24 24.88 10.37
CA SER A 158 -14.12 25.04 9.45
C SER A 158 -12.86 24.59 10.18
N PRO A 159 -12.01 23.73 9.59
CA PRO A 159 -12.05 23.24 8.20
C PRO A 159 -12.91 21.97 7.99
N LEU A 160 -13.31 21.73 6.74
CA LEU A 160 -13.87 20.45 6.27
C LEU A 160 -12.87 19.33 6.55
N LEU A 161 -13.35 18.18 7.02
CA LEU A 161 -12.53 17.01 7.31
C LEU A 161 -12.50 16.11 6.07
N CYS A 162 -11.33 15.65 5.67
CA CYS A 162 -11.16 14.75 4.52
C CYS A 162 -10.51 13.46 5.02
N PHE A 163 -11.32 12.59 5.60
CA PHE A 163 -10.90 11.37 6.26
C PHE A 163 -10.25 10.41 5.25
N GLY A 164 -10.84 10.28 4.07
CA GLY A 164 -10.31 9.45 2.99
C GLY A 164 -8.90 9.84 2.58
N ALA A 165 -8.59 11.15 2.53
CA ALA A 165 -7.25 11.64 2.22
C ALA A 165 -6.26 11.46 3.39
N GLU A 166 -6.71 11.66 4.62
CA GLU A 166 -5.91 11.44 5.82
C GLU A 166 -5.43 9.98 5.92
N ASP A 167 -6.34 9.03 5.71
CA ASP A 167 -6.07 7.59 5.75
C ASP A 167 -4.98 7.17 4.75
N MET A 168 -4.96 7.79 3.57
CA MET A 168 -3.99 7.43 2.52
C MET A 168 -2.55 7.65 2.96
N ALA A 169 -2.26 8.71 3.72
CA ALA A 169 -0.89 9.03 4.13
C ALA A 169 -0.28 7.95 5.03
N GLY A 170 -1.08 7.39 5.95
CA GLY A 170 -0.65 6.35 6.90
C GLY A 170 -0.86 4.91 6.44
N SER A 171 -1.62 4.69 5.35
CA SER A 171 -2.03 3.34 4.96
C SER A 171 -0.99 2.58 4.14
N CYS A 172 -0.70 1.33 4.50
CA CYS A 172 0.08 0.40 3.67
C CYS A 172 -0.61 0.09 2.33
N MET A 173 -1.95 0.12 2.27
CA MET A 173 -2.71 -0.17 1.05
C MET A 173 -2.38 0.82 -0.05
N SER A 174 -2.26 2.11 0.28
CA SER A 174 -1.89 3.14 -0.70
C SER A 174 -0.49 2.93 -1.28
N LYS A 175 0.46 2.42 -0.49
CA LYS A 175 1.82 2.15 -0.94
C LYS A 175 1.86 0.87 -1.76
N ALA A 176 1.07 -0.14 -1.38
CA ALA A 176 0.93 -1.34 -2.16
C ALA A 176 0.33 -1.05 -3.55
N PHE A 177 -0.71 -0.21 -3.61
CA PHE A 177 -1.26 0.33 -4.84
C PHE A 177 -0.20 1.09 -5.64
N ALA A 178 0.54 2.01 -5.02
CA ALA A 178 1.54 2.81 -5.72
C ALA A 178 2.63 1.94 -6.37
N ILE A 179 3.14 0.93 -5.67
CA ILE A 179 4.12 -0.01 -6.24
C ILE A 179 3.50 -0.82 -7.37
N LEU A 180 2.30 -1.37 -7.18
CA LEU A 180 1.61 -2.14 -8.21
C LEU A 180 1.38 -1.28 -9.48
N HIS A 181 0.90 -0.06 -9.31
CA HIS A 181 0.65 0.87 -10.40
C HIS A 181 1.95 1.25 -11.12
N MET A 182 3.03 1.53 -10.39
CA MET A 182 4.33 1.82 -11.00
C MET A 182 4.86 0.64 -11.80
N LEU A 183 4.73 -0.60 -11.31
CA LEU A 183 5.20 -1.79 -12.02
C LEU A 183 4.35 -2.11 -13.26
N SER A 184 3.05 -1.87 -13.21
CA SER A 184 2.12 -2.22 -14.30
C SER A 184 1.98 -1.14 -15.36
N GLU A 185 2.12 0.14 -15.00
CA GLU A 185 1.88 1.28 -15.89
C GLU A 185 3.17 2.09 -16.10
N ASP A 186 3.66 2.79 -15.07
CA ASP A 186 4.75 3.79 -15.21
C ASP A 186 6.08 3.20 -15.67
N LEU A 187 6.40 1.98 -15.23
CA LEU A 187 7.68 1.31 -15.43
C LEU A 187 7.53 0.01 -16.22
N ASN A 188 6.38 -0.19 -16.90
CA ASN A 188 6.07 -1.43 -17.60
C ASN A 188 7.22 -1.83 -18.53
N ASP A 189 7.73 -0.93 -19.37
CA ASP A 189 8.85 -1.22 -20.29
C ASP A 189 10.09 -1.80 -19.57
N ARG A 190 10.41 -1.29 -18.39
CA ARG A 190 11.54 -1.79 -17.59
C ARG A 190 11.22 -3.14 -16.95
N VAL A 191 9.97 -3.34 -16.57
CA VAL A 191 9.47 -4.63 -16.07
C VAL A 191 9.50 -5.67 -17.18
N GLU A 192 9.10 -5.34 -18.40
CA GLU A 192 9.17 -6.26 -19.55
C GLU A 192 10.61 -6.69 -19.82
N LEU A 193 11.54 -5.73 -19.89
CA LEU A 193 12.96 -6.02 -20.08
C LEU A 193 13.54 -6.91 -18.98
N ALA A 194 13.18 -6.63 -17.72
CA ALA A 194 13.64 -7.45 -16.60
C ALA A 194 12.99 -8.85 -16.63
N ASP A 195 11.72 -8.95 -17.02
CA ASP A 195 11.02 -10.23 -17.09
C ASP A 195 11.46 -11.07 -18.30
N GLU A 196 11.85 -10.47 -19.42
CA GLU A 196 12.53 -11.17 -20.52
C GLU A 196 13.85 -11.81 -20.06
N ALA A 197 14.58 -11.12 -19.18
CA ALA A 197 15.86 -11.59 -18.67
C ALA A 197 15.72 -12.68 -17.59
N TYR A 198 14.73 -12.55 -16.70
CA TYR A 198 14.62 -13.40 -15.51
C TYR A 198 13.45 -14.39 -15.55
N ASN A 199 12.38 -14.06 -16.26
CA ASN A 199 11.12 -14.82 -16.32
C ASN A 199 10.52 -15.08 -14.93
N LEU A 200 10.51 -14.03 -14.11
CA LEU A 200 10.22 -14.08 -12.67
C LEU A 200 9.04 -13.19 -12.28
N TYR A 201 8.33 -12.57 -13.21
CA TYR A 201 7.23 -11.65 -12.90
C TYR A 201 5.92 -12.03 -13.61
N LYS A 202 5.87 -12.08 -14.94
CA LYS A 202 4.59 -12.30 -15.66
C LYS A 202 4.13 -13.76 -15.64
N ASN A 203 5.05 -14.72 -15.55
CA ASN A 203 4.74 -16.16 -15.62
C ASN A 203 4.58 -16.84 -14.25
N ILE A 204 4.23 -16.07 -13.22
CA ILE A 204 3.96 -16.61 -11.88
C ILE A 204 2.48 -16.99 -11.78
N ASN A 205 2.21 -18.22 -11.35
CA ASN A 205 0.87 -18.63 -10.94
C ASN A 205 0.62 -18.12 -9.51
N LEU A 206 -0.19 -17.07 -9.39
CA LEU A 206 -0.66 -16.58 -8.11
C LEU A 206 -1.81 -17.46 -7.60
N THR A 207 -2.09 -17.37 -6.30
CA THR A 207 -3.31 -17.98 -5.76
C THR A 207 -4.51 -17.13 -6.19
N LEU A 208 -5.68 -17.76 -6.31
CA LEU A 208 -6.94 -17.05 -6.60
C LEU A 208 -7.15 -15.86 -5.64
N GLU A 209 -6.87 -16.08 -4.35
CA GLU A 209 -6.99 -15.05 -3.31
C GLU A 209 -6.06 -13.86 -3.56
N ASP A 210 -4.83 -14.09 -4.03
CA ASP A 210 -3.88 -13.01 -4.33
C ASP A 210 -4.30 -12.27 -5.60
N GLU A 211 -4.76 -12.98 -6.64
CA GLU A 211 -5.25 -12.37 -7.88
C GLU A 211 -6.44 -11.45 -7.62
N VAL A 212 -7.44 -11.91 -6.86
CA VAL A 212 -8.63 -11.11 -6.51
C VAL A 212 -8.23 -9.86 -5.73
N ILE A 213 -7.33 -9.99 -4.76
CA ILE A 213 -6.87 -8.83 -3.98
C ILE A 213 -6.04 -7.86 -4.83
N LEU A 214 -5.24 -8.35 -5.78
CA LEU A 214 -4.49 -7.46 -6.68
C LEU A 214 -5.39 -6.71 -7.65
N VAL A 215 -6.50 -7.32 -8.11
CA VAL A 215 -7.55 -6.60 -8.85
C VAL A 215 -8.17 -5.52 -7.98
N LEU A 216 -8.49 -5.82 -6.71
CA LEU A 216 -8.97 -4.79 -5.79
C LEU A 216 -7.94 -3.67 -5.58
N CYS A 217 -6.67 -4.06 -5.41
CA CYS A 217 -5.55 -3.13 -5.23
C CYS A 217 -5.42 -2.18 -6.42
N SER A 218 -5.53 -2.67 -7.67
CA SER A 218 -5.42 -1.82 -8.86
C SER A 218 -6.53 -0.77 -8.97
N HIS A 219 -7.69 -1.02 -8.35
CA HIS A 219 -8.81 -0.06 -8.27
C HIS A 219 -8.80 0.82 -7.01
N TYR A 220 -7.81 0.69 -6.12
CA TYR A 220 -7.75 1.39 -4.83
C TYR A 220 -7.97 2.90 -4.93
N LEU A 221 -7.28 3.60 -5.86
CA LEU A 221 -7.39 5.04 -5.97
C LEU A 221 -8.80 5.48 -6.40
N THR A 222 -9.42 4.75 -7.33
CA THR A 222 -10.81 5.01 -7.75
C THR A 222 -11.78 4.86 -6.59
N LEU A 223 -11.60 3.81 -5.78
CA LEU A 223 -12.43 3.59 -4.59
C LEU A 223 -12.21 4.68 -3.54
N LYS A 224 -10.96 5.10 -3.27
CA LYS A 224 -10.67 6.21 -2.35
C LYS A 224 -11.20 7.54 -2.84
N LEU A 225 -11.16 7.82 -4.14
CA LEU A 225 -11.78 9.02 -4.70
C LEU A 225 -13.29 9.02 -4.46
N ASN A 226 -13.96 7.87 -4.63
CA ASN A 226 -15.38 7.74 -4.34
C ASN A 226 -15.70 8.08 -2.87
N GLU A 227 -14.88 7.62 -1.91
CA GLU A 227 -15.03 7.96 -0.49
C GLU A 227 -14.94 9.47 -0.25
N VAL A 228 -13.95 10.15 -0.82
CA VAL A 228 -13.79 11.60 -0.68
C VAL A 228 -14.99 12.37 -1.26
N TRP A 229 -15.57 11.88 -2.36
CA TRP A 229 -16.79 12.47 -2.93
C TRP A 229 -18.01 12.25 -2.04
N MET A 230 -18.14 11.08 -1.41
CA MET A 230 -19.18 10.81 -0.42
C MET A 230 -19.05 11.73 0.80
N GLU A 231 -17.83 11.90 1.33
CA GLU A 231 -17.53 12.84 2.42
C GLU A 231 -17.91 14.27 2.05
N THR A 232 -17.53 14.71 0.85
CA THR A 232 -17.84 16.05 0.35
C THR A 232 -19.35 16.28 0.27
N LYS A 233 -20.11 15.28 -0.19
CA LYS A 233 -21.57 15.37 -0.28
C LYS A 233 -22.24 15.51 1.09
N VAL A 234 -21.74 14.80 2.11
CA VAL A 234 -22.25 14.88 3.48
C VAL A 234 -21.93 16.24 4.11
N GLN A 235 -20.71 16.74 3.90
CA GLN A 235 -20.23 17.95 4.58
C GLN A 235 -20.61 19.26 3.87
N CYS A 236 -20.85 19.25 2.55
CA CYS A 236 -21.22 20.44 1.79
C CYS A 236 -22.75 20.59 1.63
N VAL A 237 -23.43 20.96 2.71
CA VAL A 237 -24.90 21.17 2.77
C VAL A 237 -25.39 22.28 1.80
N LYS A 238 -24.49 23.14 1.30
CA LYS A 238 -24.79 24.22 0.33
C LYS A 238 -24.01 24.08 -0.98
N MET A 239 -23.91 22.86 -1.53
CA MET A 239 -23.43 22.72 -2.91
C MET A 239 -24.39 23.41 -3.89
N PHE A 240 -23.82 24.07 -4.90
CA PHE A 240 -24.59 24.65 -5.99
C PHE A 240 -25.26 23.50 -6.75
N GLU A 241 -26.53 23.66 -7.12
CA GLU A 241 -27.37 22.57 -7.64
C GLU A 241 -26.78 21.84 -8.87
N PRO A 242 -26.12 22.52 -9.83
CA PRO A 242 -25.33 21.87 -10.88
C PRO A 242 -24.19 20.99 -10.38
N ASP A 243 -23.50 21.39 -9.30
CA ASP A 243 -22.39 20.62 -8.73
C ASP A 243 -22.92 19.35 -8.02
N CYS A 244 -24.12 19.42 -7.41
CA CYS A 244 -24.79 18.25 -6.85
C CYS A 244 -25.08 17.19 -7.92
N VAL A 245 -25.56 17.60 -9.10
CA VAL A 245 -25.84 16.68 -10.22
C VAL A 245 -24.57 16.00 -10.71
N VAL A 246 -23.46 16.74 -10.83
CA VAL A 246 -22.16 16.18 -11.25
C VAL A 246 -21.64 15.19 -10.21
N VAL A 247 -21.77 15.49 -8.92
CA VAL A 247 -21.38 14.56 -7.84
C VAL A 247 -22.25 13.31 -7.85
N ASP A 248 -23.56 13.45 -8.02
CA ASP A 248 -24.48 12.31 -8.09
C ASP A 248 -24.19 11.42 -9.30
N ASP A 249 -23.94 12.01 -10.47
CA ASP A 249 -23.51 11.26 -11.66
C ASP A 249 -22.21 10.50 -11.37
N PHE A 250 -21.20 11.15 -10.77
CA PHE A 250 -19.93 10.50 -10.45
C PHE A 250 -20.08 9.35 -9.44
N LEU A 251 -20.93 9.52 -8.41
CA LEU A 251 -21.23 8.47 -7.43
C LEU A 251 -22.04 7.31 -8.02
N ASN A 252 -22.77 7.54 -9.11
CA ASN A 252 -23.58 6.54 -9.79
C ASN A 252 -22.86 5.81 -10.93
N VAL A 253 -21.70 6.30 -11.41
CA VAL A 253 -20.91 5.67 -12.50
C VAL A 253 -20.42 4.25 -12.17
N GLY A 254 -20.56 3.77 -10.93
CA GLY A 254 -20.14 2.43 -10.48
C GLY A 254 -21.23 1.57 -9.80
N LYS A 255 -22.51 1.96 -9.86
CA LYS A 255 -23.63 1.11 -9.41
C LYS A 255 -24.23 0.34 -10.58
#